data_AF-A0A0A9DBL0-F1
#
_entry.id   AF-A0A0A9DBL0-F1
#
_cell.length_a   1.000
_cell.length_b   1.000
_cell.length_c   1.000
_cell.angle_alpha   90.00
_cell.angle_beta   90.00
_cell.angle_gamma   90.00
#
_symmetry.space_group_name_H-M   'P 1'
#
loop_
_entity.id
_entity.type
_entity.pdbx_description
1 polymer ?
#
loop_
_entity_poly.entity_id
_entity_poly.type
_entity_poly.pdbx_seq_one_letter_code
_entity_poly.pdbx_strand_id
1 'polypeptide(L)'
;MLNCLMYKLCYYRFVETDGKGFDRVRGYEIGKKHFKLTHFEEVFTTHHWMVRIYKLKPQKNRVRGKLKKLKSGARTSPTLVGGRKKNPWQ
;
A
#
# COMPACT_ATOMS: atom_id res chain seq x y z
N MET A 1 7.46 -21.66 -0.32
CA MET A 1 6.02 -21.30 -0.12
C MET A 1 5.76 -19.92 0.51
N LEU A 2 6.70 -19.29 1.22
CA LEU A 2 6.47 -18.05 2.01
C LEU A 2 5.94 -16.81 1.25
N ASN A 3 5.93 -16.83 -0.08
CA ASN A 3 5.45 -15.73 -0.92
C ASN A 3 4.02 -15.92 -1.43
N CYS A 4 3.38 -17.07 -1.17
CA CYS A 4 2.02 -17.32 -1.66
C CYS A 4 0.99 -16.39 -1.00
N LEU A 5 -0.08 -16.11 -1.73
CA LEU A 5 -1.15 -15.22 -1.27
C LEU A 5 -1.80 -15.75 0.00
N MET A 6 -2.15 -17.05 0.01
CA MET A 6 -2.78 -17.71 1.14
C MET A 6 -1.97 -17.54 2.43
N TYR A 7 -0.66 -17.81 2.38
CA TYR A 7 0.22 -17.67 3.55
C TYR A 7 0.21 -16.25 4.10
N LYS A 8 0.30 -15.24 3.21
CA LYS A 8 0.28 -13.84 3.63
C LYS A 8 -1.05 -13.44 4.24
N LEU A 9 -2.16 -13.91 3.71
CA LEU A 9 -3.48 -13.62 4.27
C LEU A 9 -3.63 -14.31 5.64
N CYS A 10 -3.40 -15.62 5.75
CA CYS A 10 -3.57 -16.34 7.02
C CYS A 10 -2.68 -15.82 8.15
N TYR A 11 -1.42 -15.47 7.86
CA TYR A 11 -0.43 -15.07 8.88
C TYR A 11 -0.22 -13.57 9.02
N TYR A 12 -1.07 -12.74 8.42
CA TYR A 12 -0.94 -11.30 8.57
C TYR A 12 -1.04 -10.92 10.06
N ARG A 13 -0.04 -10.21 10.60
CA ARG A 13 0.02 -9.75 12.00
C ARG A 13 -0.06 -10.85 13.08
N PHE A 14 0.13 -12.11 12.71
CA PHE A 14 0.00 -13.24 13.65
C PHE A 14 1.04 -13.22 14.80
N VAL A 15 2.19 -12.59 14.56
CA VAL A 15 3.25 -12.44 15.57
C VAL A 15 2.87 -11.41 16.63
N GLU A 16 1.97 -10.46 16.33
CA GLU A 16 1.53 -9.44 17.29
C GLU A 16 0.63 -10.02 18.40
N THR A 17 -0.02 -11.17 18.13
CA THR A 17 -0.90 -11.85 19.09
C THR A 17 -0.13 -12.62 20.17
N ASP A 18 0.75 -13.54 19.76
CA ASP A 18 1.41 -14.49 20.68
C ASP A 18 2.90 -14.16 20.91
N GLY A 19 3.45 -13.14 20.24
CA GLY A 19 4.87 -12.72 20.31
C GLY A 19 5.85 -13.68 19.63
N LYS A 20 5.60 -14.99 19.70
CA LYS A 20 6.45 -16.05 19.11
C LYS A 20 6.06 -16.39 17.67
N GLY A 21 4.78 -16.22 17.31
CA GLY A 21 4.27 -16.60 15.99
C GLY A 21 4.34 -18.12 15.75
N PHE A 22 3.85 -18.90 16.71
CA PHE A 22 3.86 -20.36 16.65
C PHE A 22 2.51 -20.90 16.17
N ASP A 23 2.52 -21.72 15.13
CA ASP A 23 1.31 -22.38 14.65
C ASP A 23 1.09 -23.70 15.42
N ARG A 24 0.04 -23.73 16.25
CA ARG A 24 -0.26 -24.89 17.11
C ARG A 24 -0.73 -26.13 16.33
N VAL A 25 -1.39 -25.94 15.19
CA VAL A 25 -1.93 -27.06 14.40
C VAL A 25 -0.81 -27.76 13.65
N ARG A 26 0.16 -26.99 13.16
CA ARG A 26 1.29 -27.53 12.39
C ARG A 26 2.55 -27.78 13.24
N GLY A 27 2.61 -27.27 14.46
CA GLY A 27 3.73 -27.47 15.37
C GLY A 27 5.03 -26.80 14.93
N TYR A 28 4.98 -25.72 14.15
CA TYR A 28 6.18 -25.03 13.65
C TYR A 28 6.11 -23.50 13.86
N GLU A 29 7.29 -22.89 13.95
CA GLU A 29 7.44 -21.43 14.07
C GLU A 29 7.41 -20.74 12.69
N ILE A 30 6.66 -19.66 12.58
CA ILE A 30 6.53 -18.89 11.35
C ILE A 30 7.88 -18.29 10.94
N GLY A 31 8.36 -18.70 9.74
CA GLY A 31 9.61 -18.19 9.18
C GLY A 31 9.56 -16.69 8.84
N LYS A 32 8.48 -16.20 8.22
CA LYS A 32 8.35 -14.78 7.83
C LYS A 32 7.38 -14.03 8.74
N LYS A 33 7.94 -13.37 9.76
CA LYS A 33 7.18 -12.72 10.84
C LYS A 33 6.56 -11.37 10.48
N HIS A 34 7.31 -10.52 9.75
CA HIS A 34 6.86 -9.17 9.43
C HIS A 34 6.71 -8.98 7.93
N PHE A 35 5.49 -8.71 7.49
CA PHE A 35 5.20 -8.34 6.11
C PHE A 35 3.92 -7.49 6.04
N LYS A 36 3.81 -6.68 4.98
CA LYS A 36 2.66 -5.80 4.74
C LYS A 36 1.85 -6.28 3.55
N LEU A 37 0.53 -6.17 3.63
CA LEU A 37 -0.37 -6.43 2.52
C LEU A 37 -0.46 -5.18 1.62
N THR A 38 -0.21 -5.36 0.33
CA THR A 38 -0.20 -4.27 -0.65
C THR A 38 -1.58 -4.00 -1.24
N HIS A 39 -2.28 -5.08 -1.64
CA HIS A 39 -3.56 -5.02 -2.34
C HIS A 39 -4.76 -5.33 -1.46
N PHE A 40 -4.57 -6.01 -0.33
CA PHE A 40 -5.66 -6.36 0.57
C PHE A 40 -5.55 -5.55 1.86
N GLU A 41 -6.70 -5.27 2.46
CA GLU A 41 -6.82 -4.80 3.84
C GLU A 41 -7.65 -5.77 4.65
N GLU A 42 -7.28 -5.97 5.90
CA GLU A 42 -8.07 -6.73 6.85
C GLU A 42 -9.26 -5.88 7.28
N VAL A 43 -10.48 -6.41 7.11
CA VAL A 43 -11.70 -5.72 7.54
C VAL A 43 -12.31 -6.34 8.78
N PHE A 44 -12.10 -7.64 8.98
CA PHE A 44 -12.59 -8.35 10.16
C PHE A 44 -11.75 -9.59 10.44
N THR A 45 -11.50 -9.84 11.72
CA THR A 45 -10.92 -11.09 12.22
C THR A 45 -11.70 -11.52 13.45
N THR A 46 -12.07 -12.80 13.50
CA THR A 46 -12.75 -13.39 14.67
C THR A 46 -11.85 -13.42 15.90
N HIS A 47 -12.45 -13.44 17.10
CA HIS A 47 -11.72 -13.49 18.38
C HIS A 47 -10.70 -14.65 18.47
N HIS A 48 -11.08 -15.85 18.03
CA HIS A 48 -10.20 -17.02 18.03
C HIS A 48 -9.45 -17.25 16.71
N TRP A 49 -9.40 -16.24 15.84
CA TRP A 49 -8.62 -16.25 14.58
C TRP A 49 -8.96 -17.41 13.63
N MET A 50 -10.18 -17.95 13.70
CA MET A 50 -10.66 -19.00 12.79
C MET A 50 -11.02 -18.44 11.40
N VAL A 51 -11.62 -17.24 11.36
CA VAL A 51 -12.04 -16.59 10.11
C VAL A 51 -11.44 -15.19 10.02
N ARG A 52 -10.86 -14.90 8.85
CA ARG A 52 -10.27 -13.60 8.51
C ARG A 52 -10.84 -13.13 7.18
N ILE A 53 -11.43 -11.95 7.18
CA ILE A 53 -12.06 -11.36 6.01
C ILE A 53 -11.18 -10.21 5.53
N TYR A 54 -10.81 -10.29 4.25
CA TYR A 54 -9.98 -9.30 3.58
C TYR A 54 -10.77 -8.62 2.47
N LYS A 55 -10.63 -7.30 2.38
CA LYS A 55 -11.17 -6.51 1.28
C LYS A 55 -10.06 -6.17 0.28
N LEU A 56 -10.38 -6.30 -1.00
CA LEU A 56 -9.49 -5.84 -2.06
C LEU A 56 -9.50 -4.31 -2.11
N LYS A 57 -8.32 -3.71 -2.00
CA LYS A 57 -8.14 -2.27 -2.16
C LYS A 57 -8.41 -1.88 -3.60
N PRO A 58 -8.99 -0.69 -3.84
CA PRO A 58 -9.15 -0.17 -5.19
C PRO A 58 -7.79 -0.07 -5.87
N GLN A 59 -7.76 -0.29 -7.19
CA GLN A 59 -6.54 -0.13 -7.95
C GLN A 59 -6.03 1.30 -7.82
N LYS A 60 -4.74 1.45 -7.53
CA LYS A 60 -4.12 2.77 -7.41
C LYS A 60 -4.29 3.51 -8.73
N ASN A 61 -4.76 4.75 -8.66
CA ASN A 61 -4.94 5.58 -9.84
C ASN A 61 -3.60 5.70 -10.59
N ARG A 62 -3.62 5.35 -11.88
CA ARG A 62 -2.42 5.23 -12.69
C ARG A 62 -2.01 6.62 -13.19
N VAL A 63 -1.27 7.39 -12.39
CA VAL A 63 -0.43 8.48 -12.94
C VAL A 63 0.73 7.84 -13.71
N ARG A 64 0.42 7.28 -14.89
CA ARG A 64 1.43 6.80 -15.84
C ARG A 64 2.06 8.02 -16.48
N GLY A 65 3.06 8.54 -15.79
CA GLY A 65 3.83 9.67 -16.27
C GLY A 65 4.79 10.08 -15.17
N LYS A 66 5.98 9.49 -15.16
CA LYS A 66 7.14 10.28 -14.81
C LYS A 66 7.15 11.41 -15.84
N LEU A 67 6.53 12.55 -15.54
CA LEU A 67 6.88 13.78 -16.21
C LEU A 67 8.35 13.98 -15.83
N LYS A 68 9.26 13.53 -16.71
CA LYS A 68 10.66 13.89 -16.62
C LYS A 68 10.64 15.41 -16.57
N LYS A 69 11.00 15.96 -15.41
CA LYS A 69 11.21 17.40 -15.24
C LYS A 69 12.30 17.77 -16.23
N LEU A 70 11.91 18.29 -17.40
CA LEU A 70 12.84 18.91 -18.32
C LEU A 70 13.47 20.05 -17.53
N LYS A 71 14.76 19.92 -17.21
CA LYS A 71 15.58 21.03 -16.70
C LYS A 71 15.64 22.06 -17.84
N SER A 72 14.75 23.04 -17.84
CA SER A 72 14.92 24.25 -18.63
C SER A 72 16.03 25.08 -17.96
N GLY A 73 17.27 24.78 -18.32
CA GLY A 73 18.42 25.62 -18.01
C GLY A 73 18.55 26.69 -19.08
N ALA A 74 18.00 27.88 -18.82
CA ALA A 74 18.45 29.12 -19.42
C ALA A 74 18.02 30.28 -18.52
N ARG A 75 19.00 30.96 -17.94
CA ARG A 75 18.81 32.23 -17.23
C ARG A 75 18.50 33.30 -18.29
N THR A 76 17.43 34.06 -18.08
CA THR A 76 17.34 35.52 -18.27
C THR A 76 15.91 35.96 -17.90
N SER A 77 15.77 36.69 -16.78
CA SER A 77 14.67 37.65 -16.61
C SER A 77 14.98 38.88 -17.51
N PRO A 78 14.05 39.79 -17.88
CA PRO A 78 12.83 40.12 -17.13
C PRO A 78 11.59 40.56 -17.95
N THR A 79 10.52 40.84 -17.19
CA THR A 79 9.38 41.73 -17.49
C THR A 79 8.35 41.24 -18.51
N LEU A 80 7.06 41.27 -18.12
CA LEU A 80 6.01 42.07 -18.76
C LEU A 80 4.61 41.71 -18.19
N VAL A 81 3.99 42.73 -17.62
CA VAL A 81 2.58 43.17 -17.81
C VAL A 81 1.47 42.25 -17.29
N GLY A 82 0.65 42.86 -16.43
CA GLY A 82 -0.55 42.27 -15.87
C GLY A 82 -1.57 41.82 -16.92
N GLY A 83 -2.14 40.65 -16.66
CA GLY A 83 -3.27 40.11 -17.40
C GLY A 83 -4.11 39.27 -16.45
N ARG A 84 -5.22 39.84 -15.99
CA ARG A 84 -6.26 39.19 -15.19
C ARG A 84 -6.81 37.99 -15.99
N LYS A 85 -6.36 36.76 -15.70
CA LYS A 85 -6.98 35.55 -16.26
C LYS A 85 -8.29 35.28 -15.52
N LYS A 86 -9.42 35.55 -16.18
CA LYS A 86 -10.71 34.96 -15.81
C LYS A 86 -10.70 33.48 -16.19
N ASN A 87 -11.32 32.66 -15.34
CA ASN A 87 -11.56 31.25 -15.60
C ASN A 87 -12.59 31.13 -16.74
N PRO A 88 -12.39 30.26 -17.75
CA PRO A 88 -13.34 30.11 -18.84
C PRO A 88 -14.56 29.24 -18.47
N TRP A 89 -14.75 28.94 -17.19
CA TRP A 89 -15.85 28.11 -16.67
C TRP A 89 -16.35 28.59 -15.30
N GLN A 90 -16.31 29.92 -15.07
CA GLN A 90 -16.93 30.59 -13.92
C GLN A 90 -17.18 32.06 -14.26
#